data_AF-A0A6A6LNH7-F1
#
_entry.id   AF-A0A6A6LNH7-F1
#
_cell.length_a   1.000
_cell.length_b   1.000
_cell.length_c   1.000
_cell.angle_alpha   90.00
_cell.angle_beta   90.00
_cell.angle_gamma   90.00
#
_symmetry.space_group_name_H-M   'P 1'
#
loop_
_entity.id
_entity.type
_entity.pdbx_description
1 polymer ?
#
loop_
_entity_poly.entity_id
_entity_poly.type
_entity_poly.pdbx_seq_one_letter_code
_entity_poly.pdbx_strand_id
1 'polypeptide(L)'
;MEFWFGLQTHNKSVAGMKMMETGNLVLHDGFNNTVWQSFDHPTDKLLPGQKLLAGQKLVASISKTNVSEGDYVSLTSKGLVAFYDEIMYFSLYFPDFFPEIQTVESIELTVNGTFGVYALTREGLKLLFPFPRFSNYTRMKYDSKGHLRLYDHNSKSADMLRDYVNECDYPTSCGNYGLCSNGRCSCPAGFAQDNVSKAQGYFTCKEINPTACGNPLSHSLLSYENVNYFNYSAGIVKVTDMASCKQSCLKNCSCKVALFRYNNNFSYGECLWPSPVLSLINERTDRYYSSFAFIKILNDVGSGRDRSQPEECMHLLPIFMQKAKQDQLIDMVDRSNEDMQLHKSEVVEMMKVAIWCLQSNYTRRPSMSKVVKVLEGNMDVEADLDYSIHNATTTAAIRKAAEQATTAPLSPFILSGPR
;
A
#
# COMPACT_ATOMS: atom_id res chain seq x y z
N MET A 1 -31.65 -8.51 24.30
CA MET A 1 -32.67 -7.50 23.90
C MET A 1 -32.31 -6.25 24.68
N GLU A 2 -31.33 -5.50 24.19
CA GLU A 2 -30.90 -4.26 24.84
C GLU A 2 -31.82 -3.14 24.36
N PHE A 3 -32.62 -2.61 25.27
CA PHE A 3 -33.46 -1.45 25.02
C PHE A 3 -32.60 -0.19 25.21
N TRP A 4 -32.33 0.52 24.12
CA TRP A 4 -31.70 1.85 24.18
C TRP A 4 -32.71 2.87 24.73
N PHE A 5 -32.75 3.07 26.05
CA PHE A 5 -33.37 4.24 26.66
C PHE A 5 -32.27 5.29 26.93
N GLY A 6 -31.91 6.01 25.87
CA GLY A 6 -30.93 7.09 25.91
C GLY A 6 -31.30 8.26 25.00
N LEU A 7 -32.59 8.55 24.84
CA LEU A 7 -33.02 9.76 24.14
C LEU A 7 -32.69 10.95 25.05
N GLN A 8 -31.65 11.72 24.73
CA GLN A 8 -31.40 13.03 25.34
C GLN A 8 -32.52 14.00 24.92
N THR A 9 -33.67 13.93 25.59
CA THR A 9 -34.80 14.85 25.38
C THR A 9 -34.61 16.19 26.09
N HIS A 10 -33.39 16.47 26.61
CA HIS A 10 -33.05 17.68 27.35
C HIS A 10 -34.07 18.05 28.46
N ASN A 11 -34.58 17.07 29.20
CA ASN A 11 -35.63 17.24 30.22
C ASN A 11 -36.97 17.80 29.71
N LYS A 12 -37.24 17.76 28.40
CA LYS A 12 -38.54 18.13 27.84
C LYS A 12 -39.50 16.96 27.88
N SER A 13 -40.76 17.24 28.24
CA SER A 13 -41.85 16.25 28.21
C SER A 13 -42.17 15.88 26.76
N VAL A 14 -42.12 14.58 26.44
CA VAL A 14 -42.56 14.06 25.15
C VAL A 14 -44.07 13.83 25.20
N ALA A 15 -44.81 14.44 24.28
CA ALA A 15 -46.27 14.25 24.16
C ALA A 15 -46.63 13.30 23.01
N GLY A 16 -45.76 13.16 22.00
CA GLY A 16 -46.02 12.28 20.88
C GLY A 16 -44.80 12.02 20.00
N MET A 17 -45.00 11.12 19.04
CA MET A 17 -44.00 10.68 18.06
C MET A 17 -44.64 10.67 16.66
N LYS A 18 -43.91 11.16 15.66
CA LYS A 18 -44.35 11.16 14.26
C LYS A 18 -43.23 10.72 13.34
N MET A 19 -43.53 9.81 12.42
CA MET A 19 -42.66 9.46 11.30
C MET A 19 -43.00 10.37 10.11
N MET A 20 -42.01 11.10 9.60
CA MET A 20 -42.15 12.00 8.45
C MET A 20 -41.98 11.23 7.14
N GLU A 21 -42.52 11.74 6.04
CA GLU A 21 -42.37 11.16 4.69
C GLU A 21 -40.90 11.07 4.24
N THR A 22 -40.05 11.95 4.77
CA THR A 22 -38.59 11.95 4.53
C THR A 22 -37.85 10.81 5.23
N GLY A 23 -38.52 10.07 6.12
CA GLY A 23 -37.90 9.06 6.98
C GLY A 23 -37.41 9.60 8.32
N ASN A 24 -37.62 10.88 8.62
CA ASN A 24 -37.26 11.47 9.91
C ASN A 24 -38.28 11.09 10.98
N LEU A 25 -37.84 10.44 12.06
CA LEU A 25 -38.65 10.16 13.23
C LEU A 25 -38.51 11.32 14.23
N VAL A 26 -39.61 12.01 14.51
CA VAL A 26 -39.62 13.22 15.34
C VAL A 26 -40.44 13.00 16.60
N LEU A 27 -39.84 13.30 17.75
CA LEU A 27 -40.55 13.42 19.03
C LEU A 27 -40.91 14.88 19.26
N HIS A 28 -42.12 15.14 19.77
CA HIS A 28 -42.60 16.49 20.04
C HIS A 28 -43.23 16.63 21.42
N ASP A 29 -43.21 17.86 21.95
CA ASP A 29 -43.86 18.22 23.22
C ASP A 29 -45.36 18.52 23.03
N GLY A 30 -46.04 18.87 24.12
CA GLY A 30 -47.47 19.21 24.11
C GLY A 30 -47.82 20.50 23.33
N PHE A 31 -46.81 21.28 22.93
CA PHE A 31 -46.95 22.46 22.08
C PHE A 31 -46.52 22.17 20.63
N ASN A 32 -46.30 20.89 20.30
CA ASN A 32 -45.87 20.43 18.98
C ASN A 32 -44.46 20.94 18.56
N ASN A 33 -43.63 21.34 19.52
CA ASN A 33 -42.22 21.64 19.24
C ASN A 33 -41.41 20.35 19.17
N THR A 34 -40.47 20.27 18.21
CA THR A 34 -39.51 19.18 18.15
C THR A 34 -38.64 19.17 19.40
N VAL A 35 -38.62 18.03 20.09
CA VAL A 35 -37.74 17.79 21.25
C VAL A 35 -36.58 16.85 20.92
N TRP A 36 -36.75 16.02 19.90
CA TRP A 36 -35.72 15.11 19.39
C TRP A 36 -36.09 14.69 17.96
N GLN A 37 -35.09 14.44 17.12
CA GLN A 37 -35.30 13.87 15.79
C GLN A 37 -34.19 12.90 15.40
N SER A 38 -34.54 11.85 14.67
CA SER A 38 -33.56 10.84 14.25
C SER A 38 -32.50 11.38 13.29
N PHE A 39 -32.83 12.43 12.53
CA PHE A 39 -31.90 13.04 11.58
C PHE A 39 -30.67 13.68 12.23
N ASP A 40 -30.75 14.05 13.52
CA ASP A 40 -29.61 14.60 14.28
C ASP A 40 -28.62 13.50 14.74
N HIS A 41 -28.99 12.23 14.57
CA HIS A 41 -28.21 11.06 14.98
C HIS A 41 -27.91 10.17 13.76
N PRO A 42 -26.99 10.60 12.87
CA PRO A 42 -26.66 9.86 11.67
C PRO A 42 -26.02 8.49 11.99
N THR A 43 -26.23 7.52 11.10
CA THR A 43 -25.67 6.16 11.19
C THR A 43 -24.67 5.91 10.05
N ASP A 44 -24.74 4.76 9.40
CA ASP A 44 -24.07 4.47 8.13
C ASP A 44 -24.69 5.19 6.92
N LYS A 45 -25.82 5.89 7.08
CA LYS A 45 -26.64 6.43 5.97
C LYS A 45 -27.03 7.89 6.19
N LEU A 46 -27.20 8.58 5.06
CA LEU A 46 -27.80 9.90 4.98
C LEU A 46 -28.96 9.88 3.99
N LEU A 47 -30.14 10.35 4.42
CA LEU A 47 -31.34 10.44 3.60
C LEU A 47 -31.52 11.84 2.98
N PRO A 48 -32.34 11.99 1.92
CA PRO A 48 -32.66 13.28 1.34
C PRO A 48 -33.21 14.27 2.38
N GLY A 49 -32.61 15.47 2.44
CA GLY A 49 -32.93 16.51 3.42
C GLY A 49 -32.32 16.30 4.82
N GLN A 50 -31.63 15.19 5.07
CA GLN A 50 -30.81 15.01 6.26
C GLN A 50 -29.44 15.66 6.06
N LYS A 51 -29.02 16.47 7.04
CA LYS A 51 -27.71 17.10 7.04
C LYS A 51 -26.75 16.34 7.94
N LEU A 52 -25.55 16.10 7.45
CA LEU A 52 -24.41 15.73 8.28
C LEU A 52 -23.63 17.00 8.57
N LEU A 53 -23.62 17.44 9.83
CA LEU A 53 -22.96 18.65 10.28
C LEU A 53 -21.45 18.43 10.45
N ALA A 54 -20.66 19.50 10.33
CA ALA A 54 -19.24 19.43 10.66
C ALA A 54 -19.05 18.98 12.12
N GLY A 55 -18.15 18.02 12.33
CA GLY A 55 -17.95 17.31 13.59
C GLY A 55 -18.73 16.00 13.72
N GLN A 56 -19.72 15.75 12.86
CA GLN A 56 -20.43 14.47 12.81
C GLN A 56 -19.74 13.47 11.87
N LYS A 57 -20.04 12.18 12.08
CA LYS A 57 -19.50 11.06 11.30
C LYS A 57 -20.61 10.13 10.81
N LEU A 58 -20.38 9.50 9.66
CA LEU A 58 -21.11 8.31 9.22
C LEU A 58 -20.29 7.09 9.60
N VAL A 59 -20.87 6.20 10.39
CA VAL A 59 -20.19 5.02 10.94
C VAL A 59 -20.70 3.78 10.23
N ALA A 60 -19.82 3.07 9.53
CA ALA A 60 -20.17 1.83 8.88
C ALA A 60 -20.42 0.72 9.91
N SER A 61 -21.25 -0.24 9.53
CA SER A 61 -21.28 -1.53 10.21
C SER A 61 -20.04 -2.34 9.83
N ILE A 62 -19.51 -3.15 10.74
CA ILE A 62 -18.38 -4.05 10.45
C ILE A 62 -18.72 -5.01 9.29
N SER A 63 -19.96 -5.51 9.23
CA SER A 63 -20.42 -6.36 8.13
C SER A 63 -21.94 -6.32 7.98
N LYS A 64 -22.47 -7.05 6.99
CA LYS A 64 -23.92 -7.20 6.81
C LYS A 64 -24.62 -7.87 8.00
N THR A 65 -23.91 -8.71 8.75
CA THR A 65 -24.44 -9.47 9.89
C THR A 65 -24.01 -8.89 11.22
N ASN A 66 -22.89 -8.16 11.27
CA ASN A 66 -22.38 -7.50 12.46
C ASN A 66 -22.59 -5.98 12.34
N VAL A 67 -23.62 -5.50 13.05
CA VAL A 67 -24.03 -4.08 13.06
C VAL A 67 -23.26 -3.22 14.07
N SER A 68 -22.20 -3.77 14.69
CA SER A 68 -21.31 -2.98 15.54
C SER A 68 -20.60 -1.90 14.72
N GLU A 69 -20.18 -0.83 15.40
CA GLU A 69 -19.45 0.28 14.79
C GLU A 69 -18.11 -0.20 14.23
N GLY A 70 -17.86 0.15 12.96
CA GLY A 70 -16.58 -0.05 12.28
C GLY A 70 -16.02 1.28 11.79
N ASP A 71 -15.39 1.24 10.61
CA ASP A 71 -14.81 2.40 9.94
C ASP A 71 -15.81 3.55 9.81
N TYR A 72 -15.30 4.77 9.74
CA TYR A 72 -16.16 5.94 9.62
C TYR A 72 -15.56 7.02 8.72
N VAL A 73 -16.45 7.81 8.14
CA VAL A 73 -16.10 9.07 7.49
C VAL A 73 -16.66 10.23 8.30
N SER A 74 -15.80 11.18 8.63
CA SER A 74 -16.14 12.38 9.40
C SER A 74 -16.17 13.61 8.50
N LEU A 75 -17.15 14.48 8.73
CA LEU A 75 -17.16 15.80 8.11
C LEU A 75 -16.40 16.78 9.01
N THR A 76 -15.39 17.43 8.46
CA THR A 76 -14.62 18.48 9.13
C THR A 76 -15.01 19.85 8.57
N SER A 77 -14.50 20.93 9.18
CA SER A 77 -14.62 22.29 8.64
C SER A 77 -13.96 22.50 7.28
N LYS A 78 -13.21 21.52 6.76
CA LYS A 78 -12.56 21.59 5.43
C LYS A 78 -13.11 20.58 4.42
N GLY A 79 -13.78 19.53 4.86
CA GLY A 79 -14.24 18.44 3.98
C GLY A 79 -14.30 17.08 4.67
N LEU A 80 -14.33 16.01 3.89
CA LEU A 80 -14.51 14.65 4.37
C LEU A 80 -13.16 14.01 4.72
N VAL A 81 -13.09 13.30 5.84
CA VAL A 81 -11.90 12.56 6.27
C VAL A 81 -12.33 11.16 6.72
N ALA A 82 -11.70 10.13 6.18
CA ALA A 82 -12.05 8.73 6.46
C ALA A 82 -10.99 8.06 7.36
N PHE A 83 -11.49 7.24 8.28
CA PHE A 83 -10.71 6.61 9.33
C PHE A 83 -11.01 5.12 9.44
N TYR A 84 -9.96 4.34 9.67
CA TYR A 84 -10.00 2.94 10.08
C TYR A 84 -9.44 2.85 11.48
N ASP A 85 -10.24 2.50 12.48
CA ASP A 85 -9.81 2.37 13.89
C ASP A 85 -8.97 3.58 14.37
N GLU A 86 -9.51 4.80 14.17
CA GLU A 86 -8.85 6.10 14.45
C GLU A 86 -7.62 6.45 13.58
N ILE A 87 -7.21 5.58 12.66
CA ILE A 87 -6.15 5.85 11.70
C ILE A 87 -6.77 6.46 10.44
N MET A 88 -6.42 7.71 10.17
CA MET A 88 -6.81 8.40 8.93
C MET A 88 -6.20 7.67 7.72
N TYR A 89 -7.00 7.37 6.69
CA TYR A 89 -6.47 6.79 5.44
C TYR A 89 -6.79 7.63 4.20
N PHE A 90 -7.74 8.56 4.29
CA PHE A 90 -8.12 9.41 3.17
C PHE A 90 -8.70 10.75 3.62
N SER A 91 -8.49 11.80 2.83
CA SER A 91 -9.08 13.12 3.02
C SER A 91 -9.48 13.75 1.69
N LEU A 92 -10.67 14.32 1.63
CA LEU A 92 -11.21 15.09 0.51
C LEU A 92 -11.51 16.52 0.98
N TYR A 93 -10.71 17.49 0.51
CA TYR A 93 -10.88 18.90 0.88
C TYR A 93 -11.77 19.61 -0.11
N PHE A 94 -12.87 20.20 0.36
CA PHE A 94 -13.79 20.96 -0.50
C PHE A 94 -13.20 22.28 -1.05
N PRO A 95 -12.31 23.01 -0.33
CA PRO A 95 -11.63 24.16 -0.88
C PRO A 95 -10.82 23.90 -2.17
N ASP A 96 -10.42 22.65 -2.43
CA ASP A 96 -9.74 22.29 -3.69
C ASP A 96 -10.66 22.43 -4.91
N PHE A 97 -11.99 22.36 -4.71
CA PHE A 97 -13.00 22.54 -5.76
C PHE A 97 -13.59 23.96 -5.76
N PHE A 98 -13.70 24.56 -4.57
CA PHE A 98 -14.26 25.90 -4.37
C PHE A 98 -13.35 26.71 -3.43
N PRO A 99 -12.33 27.40 -3.96
CA PRO A 99 -11.34 28.13 -3.17
C PRO A 99 -11.92 29.24 -2.27
N GLU A 100 -13.16 29.66 -2.54
CA GLU A 100 -13.90 30.65 -1.74
C GLU A 100 -14.45 30.13 -0.41
N ILE A 101 -14.44 28.81 -0.19
CA ILE A 101 -14.89 28.18 1.06
C ILE A 101 -13.95 28.57 2.20
N GLN A 102 -14.51 29.16 3.26
CA GLN A 102 -13.78 29.41 4.51
C GLN A 102 -13.95 28.27 5.50
N THR A 103 -15.19 27.81 5.68
CA THR A 103 -15.52 26.66 6.53
C THR A 103 -16.71 25.91 5.97
N VAL A 104 -16.68 24.60 6.10
CA VAL A 104 -17.76 23.68 5.75
C VAL A 104 -18.65 23.53 6.99
N GLU A 105 -19.95 23.76 6.82
CA GLU A 105 -20.93 23.68 7.90
C GLU A 105 -21.64 22.32 7.90
N SER A 106 -22.06 21.85 6.72
CA SER A 106 -22.73 20.56 6.58
C SER A 106 -22.69 20.05 5.14
N ILE A 107 -22.96 18.77 4.97
CA ILE A 107 -23.29 18.17 3.67
C ILE A 107 -24.68 17.56 3.73
N GLU A 108 -25.33 17.49 2.57
CA GLU A 108 -26.60 16.78 2.45
C GLU A 108 -26.74 16.11 1.09
N LEU A 109 -27.63 15.12 1.04
CA LEU A 109 -28.32 14.79 -0.19
C LEU A 109 -29.56 15.68 -0.24
N THR A 110 -29.63 16.62 -1.18
CA THR A 110 -30.81 17.49 -1.33
C THR A 110 -32.09 16.67 -1.57
N VAL A 111 -33.26 17.28 -1.39
CA VAL A 111 -34.56 16.62 -1.67
C VAL A 111 -34.68 16.14 -3.12
N ASN A 112 -33.94 16.75 -4.06
CA ASN A 112 -33.89 16.34 -5.46
C ASN A 112 -32.84 15.23 -5.73
N GLY A 113 -32.18 14.73 -4.69
CA GLY A 113 -31.21 13.65 -4.79
C GLY A 113 -29.83 14.08 -5.30
N THR A 114 -29.48 15.36 -5.19
CA THR A 114 -28.16 15.90 -5.57
C THR A 114 -27.29 16.14 -4.33
N PHE A 115 -26.02 15.74 -4.38
CA PHE A 115 -25.07 15.96 -3.28
C PHE A 115 -24.68 17.44 -3.17
N GLY A 116 -24.97 18.05 -2.02
CA GLY A 116 -24.72 19.45 -1.73
C GLY A 116 -23.83 19.66 -0.50
N VAL A 117 -23.05 20.74 -0.52
CA VAL A 117 -22.18 21.19 0.57
C VAL A 117 -22.62 22.59 0.99
N TYR A 118 -23.04 22.74 2.25
CA TYR A 118 -23.24 24.04 2.86
C TYR A 118 -21.92 24.55 3.44
N ALA A 119 -21.48 25.70 2.98
CA ALA A 119 -20.22 26.30 3.40
C ALA A 119 -20.35 27.82 3.59
N LEU A 120 -19.64 28.35 4.59
CA LEU A 120 -19.49 29.79 4.76
C LEU A 120 -18.42 30.32 3.81
N THR A 121 -18.76 31.41 3.14
CA THR A 121 -17.90 32.18 2.26
C THR A 121 -17.87 33.63 2.71
N ARG A 122 -17.05 34.48 2.06
CA ARG A 122 -17.04 35.92 2.33
C ARG A 122 -18.41 36.60 2.11
N GLU A 123 -19.25 36.01 1.27
CA GLU A 123 -20.59 36.53 0.93
C GLU A 123 -21.70 35.92 1.82
N GLY A 124 -21.33 35.07 2.79
CA GLY A 124 -22.25 34.35 3.66
C GLY A 124 -22.35 32.85 3.35
N LEU A 125 -23.40 32.22 3.88
CA LEU A 125 -23.65 30.78 3.73
C LEU A 125 -24.13 30.47 2.31
N LYS A 126 -23.43 29.56 1.62
CA LYS A 126 -23.78 29.09 0.28
C LYS A 126 -24.01 27.58 0.26
N LEU A 127 -24.89 27.13 -0.63
CA LEU A 127 -25.04 25.73 -1.01
C LEU A 127 -24.28 25.50 -2.32
N LEU A 128 -23.27 24.64 -2.28
CA LEU A 128 -22.37 24.34 -3.39
C LEU A 128 -22.54 22.89 -3.84
N PHE A 129 -22.30 22.64 -5.12
CA PHE A 129 -22.45 21.31 -5.73
C PHE A 129 -21.12 20.88 -6.37
N PRO A 130 -20.17 20.33 -5.60
CA PRO A 130 -18.86 19.91 -6.14
C PRO A 130 -18.99 18.78 -7.15
N PHE A 131 -20.06 17.98 -7.05
CA PHE A 131 -20.27 16.79 -7.87
C PHE A 131 -21.67 16.79 -8.50
N PRO A 132 -21.97 17.72 -9.43
CA PRO A 132 -23.31 17.89 -9.99
C PRO A 132 -23.79 16.67 -10.80
N ARG A 133 -22.86 15.81 -11.24
CA ARG A 133 -23.16 14.52 -11.90
C ARG A 133 -23.93 13.55 -11.01
N PHE A 134 -23.85 13.71 -9.69
CA PHE A 134 -24.53 12.86 -8.73
C PHE A 134 -25.91 13.46 -8.40
N SER A 135 -26.90 13.17 -9.25
CA SER A 135 -28.30 13.61 -9.10
C SER A 135 -29.26 12.43 -9.19
N ASN A 136 -30.52 12.61 -8.74
CA ASN A 136 -31.57 11.59 -8.70
C ASN A 136 -31.27 10.38 -7.80
N TYR A 137 -30.48 10.58 -6.73
CA TYR A 137 -30.22 9.55 -5.73
C TYR A 137 -31.17 9.65 -4.53
N THR A 138 -31.44 8.52 -3.89
CA THR A 138 -32.44 8.37 -2.82
C THR A 138 -31.84 8.20 -1.44
N ARG A 139 -30.55 7.86 -1.37
CA ARG A 139 -29.78 7.76 -0.12
C ARG A 139 -28.29 7.76 -0.41
N MET A 140 -27.52 8.21 0.56
CA MET A 140 -26.09 8.04 0.66
C MET A 140 -25.77 7.02 1.76
N LYS A 141 -24.77 6.18 1.57
CA LYS A 141 -24.32 5.20 2.55
C LYS A 141 -22.80 5.11 2.57
N TYR A 142 -22.23 5.15 3.76
CA TYR A 142 -20.85 4.72 4.00
C TYR A 142 -20.86 3.23 4.38
N ASP A 143 -20.18 2.39 3.63
CA ASP A 143 -20.23 0.94 3.83
C ASP A 143 -18.99 0.34 4.49
N SER A 144 -19.11 -0.92 4.88
CA SER A 144 -18.09 -1.70 5.61
C SER A 144 -16.78 -1.92 4.85
N LYS A 145 -16.68 -1.44 3.61
CA LYS A 145 -15.46 -1.48 2.80
C LYS A 145 -14.85 -0.07 2.62
N GLY A 146 -15.39 0.93 3.31
CA GLY A 146 -14.89 2.30 3.31
C GLY A 146 -15.35 3.16 2.15
N HIS A 147 -16.31 2.70 1.34
CA HIS A 147 -16.83 3.49 0.20
C HIS A 147 -18.03 4.34 0.60
N LEU A 148 -18.16 5.53 -0.01
CA LEU A 148 -19.30 6.40 0.15
C LEU A 148 -20.19 6.34 -1.10
N ARG A 149 -21.22 5.49 -1.03
CA ARG A 149 -22.08 5.14 -2.17
C ARG A 149 -23.42 5.87 -2.13
N LEU A 150 -23.81 6.44 -3.25
CA LEU A 150 -25.14 6.97 -3.51
C LEU A 150 -25.99 5.91 -4.22
N TYR A 151 -27.25 5.74 -3.82
CA TYR A 151 -28.16 4.73 -4.39
C TYR A 151 -29.41 5.36 -5.02
N ASP A 152 -29.72 4.99 -6.26
CA ASP A 152 -30.95 5.40 -6.95
C ASP A 152 -32.16 4.54 -6.50
N HIS A 153 -33.35 4.85 -7.03
CA HIS A 153 -34.57 4.08 -6.76
C HIS A 153 -34.48 2.61 -7.19
N ASN A 154 -33.64 2.29 -8.18
CA ASN A 154 -33.43 0.94 -8.71
C ASN A 154 -32.29 0.21 -7.97
N SER A 155 -31.80 0.76 -6.85
CA SER A 155 -30.65 0.24 -6.10
C SER A 155 -29.34 0.18 -6.90
N LYS A 156 -29.23 0.91 -8.01
CA LYS A 156 -27.93 1.15 -8.65
C LYS A 156 -27.14 2.11 -7.78
N SER A 157 -25.84 1.84 -7.66
CA SER A 157 -24.96 2.64 -6.81
C SER A 157 -23.85 3.30 -7.59
N ALA A 158 -23.53 4.54 -7.23
CA ALA A 158 -22.30 5.22 -7.63
C ALA A 158 -21.46 5.52 -6.39
N ASP A 159 -20.16 5.24 -6.46
CA ASP A 159 -19.23 5.56 -5.38
C ASP A 159 -18.63 6.95 -5.62
N MET A 160 -18.82 7.83 -4.64
CA MET A 160 -18.34 9.20 -4.70
C MET A 160 -16.81 9.31 -4.58
N LEU A 161 -16.18 8.34 -3.92
CA LEU A 161 -14.74 8.36 -3.64
C LEU A 161 -13.92 7.69 -4.73
N ARG A 162 -14.57 7.05 -5.72
CA ARG A 162 -13.91 6.23 -6.74
C ARG A 162 -12.83 6.95 -7.56
N ASP A 163 -13.02 8.23 -7.82
CA ASP A 163 -12.08 9.03 -8.62
C ASP A 163 -10.91 9.60 -7.78
N TYR A 164 -10.95 9.39 -6.45
CA TYR A 164 -10.01 9.97 -5.48
C TYR A 164 -9.25 8.92 -4.65
N VAL A 165 -9.80 7.72 -4.52
CA VAL A 165 -9.23 6.61 -3.76
C VAL A 165 -9.12 5.40 -4.68
N ASN A 166 -7.91 4.94 -4.95
CA ASN A 166 -7.74 3.73 -5.75
C ASN A 166 -8.21 2.51 -4.96
N GLU A 167 -8.56 1.44 -5.67
CA GLU A 167 -9.05 0.19 -5.06
C GLU A 167 -8.08 -0.37 -4.01
N CYS A 168 -6.76 -0.16 -4.13
CA CYS A 168 -5.78 -0.64 -3.15
C CYS A 168 -5.51 0.34 -2.00
N ASP A 169 -5.99 1.58 -2.07
CA ASP A 169 -5.76 2.59 -1.03
C ASP A 169 -6.71 2.41 0.18
N TYR A 170 -7.77 1.60 0.04
CA TYR A 170 -8.62 1.25 1.17
C TYR A 170 -7.91 0.26 2.11
N PRO A 171 -7.92 0.50 3.44
CA PRO A 171 -7.18 -0.31 4.41
C PRO A 171 -7.49 -1.81 4.34
N THR A 172 -8.73 -2.19 4.01
CA THR A 172 -9.20 -3.58 4.06
C THR A 172 -9.35 -4.26 2.70
N SER A 173 -8.89 -3.67 1.59
CA SER A 173 -9.10 -4.23 0.23
C SER A 173 -8.67 -5.68 0.06
N CYS A 174 -7.55 -6.08 0.67
CA CYS A 174 -7.03 -7.44 0.67
C CYS A 174 -6.95 -8.05 2.09
N GLY A 175 -7.63 -7.42 3.05
CA GLY A 175 -7.61 -7.83 4.45
C GLY A 175 -6.21 -7.84 5.06
N ASN A 176 -6.05 -8.60 6.15
CA ASN A 176 -4.81 -8.60 6.92
C ASN A 176 -3.68 -9.25 6.14
N TYR A 177 -2.50 -8.63 6.16
CA TYR A 177 -1.28 -9.06 5.46
C TYR A 177 -1.40 -9.25 3.93
N GLY A 178 -2.53 -8.90 3.31
CA GLY A 178 -2.76 -9.10 1.88
C GLY A 178 -2.04 -8.05 1.04
N LEU A 179 -1.40 -8.48 -0.05
CA LEU A 179 -0.78 -7.60 -1.05
C LEU A 179 -1.80 -7.26 -2.14
N CYS A 180 -2.13 -5.98 -2.28
CA CYS A 180 -3.06 -5.47 -3.30
C CYS A 180 -2.30 -4.92 -4.50
N SER A 181 -2.61 -5.42 -5.70
CA SER A 181 -2.09 -4.88 -6.97
C SER A 181 -3.20 -4.81 -8.01
N ASN A 182 -3.56 -3.60 -8.40
CA ASN A 182 -4.68 -3.21 -9.26
C ASN A 182 -5.99 -3.88 -8.84
N GLY A 183 -6.30 -3.83 -7.54
CA GLY A 183 -7.47 -4.48 -6.94
C GLY A 183 -7.40 -6.01 -6.87
N ARG A 184 -6.28 -6.63 -7.28
CA ARG A 184 -6.06 -8.09 -7.13
C ARG A 184 -5.26 -8.36 -5.87
N CYS A 185 -5.74 -9.33 -5.10
CA CYS A 185 -5.12 -9.70 -3.83
C CYS A 185 -4.26 -10.96 -3.96
N SER A 186 -3.12 -10.96 -3.29
CA SER A 186 -2.26 -12.13 -3.10
C SER A 186 -1.70 -12.16 -1.67
N CYS A 187 -1.23 -13.32 -1.22
CA CYS A 187 -0.54 -13.41 0.06
C CYS A 187 0.98 -13.39 -0.13
N PRO A 188 1.72 -12.72 0.76
CA PRO A 188 3.18 -12.82 0.78
C PRO A 188 3.62 -14.24 1.15
N ALA A 189 4.87 -14.59 0.84
CA ALA A 189 5.42 -15.88 1.19
C ALA A 189 5.49 -16.05 2.72
N GLY A 190 5.22 -17.27 3.20
CA GLY A 190 5.00 -17.55 4.62
C GLY A 190 3.55 -17.33 5.09
N PHE A 191 2.69 -16.78 4.23
CA PHE A 191 1.27 -16.58 4.48
C PHE A 191 0.41 -17.30 3.44
N ALA A 192 -0.79 -17.69 3.84
CA ALA A 192 -1.80 -18.31 2.98
C ALA A 192 -3.16 -17.64 3.18
N GLN A 193 -4.01 -17.71 2.15
CA GLN A 193 -5.37 -17.18 2.23
C GLN A 193 -6.16 -17.93 3.31
N ASP A 194 -6.85 -17.20 4.19
CA ASP A 194 -7.69 -17.82 5.21
C ASP A 194 -8.95 -18.46 4.57
N ASN A 195 -9.11 -19.76 4.78
CA ASN A 195 -10.19 -20.52 4.16
C ASN A 195 -11.58 -20.10 4.67
N VAL A 196 -11.70 -19.64 5.93
CA VAL A 196 -12.97 -19.23 6.53
C VAL A 196 -13.43 -17.90 5.90
N SER A 197 -12.56 -16.90 5.85
CA SER A 197 -12.84 -15.62 5.18
C SER A 197 -13.11 -15.79 3.70
N LYS A 198 -12.37 -16.69 3.02
CA LYS A 198 -12.61 -17.02 1.61
C LYS A 198 -14.03 -17.54 1.38
N ALA A 199 -14.52 -18.42 2.26
CA ALA A 199 -15.90 -18.93 2.19
C ALA A 199 -16.96 -17.84 2.37
N GLN A 200 -16.61 -16.74 3.06
CA GLN A 200 -17.47 -15.57 3.27
C GLN A 200 -17.31 -14.50 2.17
N GLY A 201 -16.47 -14.73 1.17
CA GLY A 201 -16.21 -13.78 0.08
C GLY A 201 -15.23 -12.66 0.42
N TYR A 202 -14.46 -12.80 1.50
CA TYR A 202 -13.40 -11.87 1.90
C TYR A 202 -12.02 -12.44 1.59
N PHE A 203 -11.06 -11.56 1.29
CA PHE A 203 -9.65 -11.93 1.17
C PHE A 203 -8.90 -11.47 2.41
N THR A 204 -8.16 -12.38 3.04
CA THR A 204 -7.26 -12.08 4.16
C THR A 204 -6.21 -13.17 4.20
N CYS A 205 -5.00 -12.83 4.65
CA CYS A 205 -3.89 -13.76 4.75
C CYS A 205 -3.62 -14.10 6.22
N LYS A 206 -3.28 -15.37 6.47
CA LYS A 206 -2.80 -15.87 7.76
C LYS A 206 -1.42 -16.48 7.61
N GLU A 207 -0.60 -16.33 8.63
CA GLU A 207 0.70 -16.97 8.74
C GLU A 207 0.52 -18.51 8.70
N ILE A 208 1.33 -19.21 7.91
CA ILE A 208 1.22 -20.67 7.74
C ILE A 208 1.66 -21.41 9.01
N ASN A 209 2.71 -20.92 9.68
CA ASN A 209 3.26 -21.50 10.91
C ASN A 209 3.43 -20.41 12.00
N PRO A 210 2.33 -19.93 12.61
CA PRO A 210 2.40 -18.89 13.63
C PRO A 210 3.06 -19.46 14.89
N THR A 211 4.27 -18.99 15.22
CA THR A 211 4.99 -19.44 16.42
C THR A 211 5.26 -18.28 17.38
N ALA A 212 5.33 -18.57 18.67
CA ALA A 212 5.69 -17.59 19.69
C ALA A 212 7.14 -17.14 19.48
N CYS A 213 7.37 -15.82 19.61
CA CYS A 213 8.68 -15.20 19.50
C CYS A 213 9.60 -15.67 20.65
N GLY A 214 10.25 -16.81 20.48
CA GLY A 214 11.15 -17.40 21.48
C GLY A 214 12.62 -17.05 21.25
N ASN A 215 13.04 -16.88 19.99
CA ASN A 215 14.44 -16.61 19.66
C ASN A 215 14.56 -15.68 18.43
N PRO A 216 15.25 -14.52 18.51
CA PRO A 216 15.44 -13.61 17.36
C PRO A 216 16.14 -14.27 16.18
N LEU A 217 16.99 -15.28 16.43
CA LEU A 217 17.73 -16.02 15.41
C LEU A 217 16.87 -16.95 14.54
N SER A 218 15.63 -17.25 14.96
CA SER A 218 14.72 -18.11 14.21
C SER A 218 13.90 -17.35 13.17
N HIS A 219 14.12 -16.05 12.98
CA HIS A 219 13.34 -15.24 12.06
C HIS A 219 14.22 -14.60 10.98
N SER A 220 13.65 -14.42 9.80
CA SER A 220 14.23 -13.63 8.70
C SER A 220 13.20 -12.64 8.16
N LEU A 221 13.67 -11.69 7.35
CA LEU A 221 12.82 -10.71 6.66
C LEU A 221 12.82 -11.01 5.17
N LEU A 222 11.63 -11.23 4.61
CA LEU A 222 11.43 -11.22 3.17
C LEU A 222 11.24 -9.78 2.70
N SER A 223 12.03 -9.35 1.72
CA SER A 223 11.98 -8.00 1.18
C SER A 223 11.06 -7.94 -0.04
N TYR A 224 10.15 -6.97 -0.03
CA TYR A 224 9.25 -6.64 -1.13
C TYR A 224 9.48 -5.20 -1.54
N GLU A 225 9.86 -4.98 -2.80
CA GLU A 225 10.05 -3.66 -3.40
C GLU A 225 8.72 -3.03 -3.83
N ASN A 226 8.64 -1.70 -3.76
CA ASN A 226 7.48 -0.91 -4.17
C ASN A 226 6.18 -1.32 -3.44
N VAL A 227 6.32 -1.80 -2.21
CA VAL A 227 5.18 -2.06 -1.33
C VAL A 227 5.04 -0.89 -0.36
N ASN A 228 3.85 -0.32 -0.30
CA ASN A 228 3.53 0.89 0.43
C ASN A 228 2.36 0.66 1.41
N TYR A 229 2.02 1.69 2.17
CA TYR A 229 0.93 1.66 3.15
C TYR A 229 0.17 2.97 3.16
N PHE A 230 -1.13 2.93 3.50
CA PHE A 230 -2.03 4.06 3.37
C PHE A 230 -1.73 5.20 4.36
N ASN A 231 -0.99 4.95 5.45
CA ASN A 231 -0.62 5.98 6.41
C ASN A 231 0.76 5.73 7.04
N TYR A 232 1.69 6.68 6.86
CA TYR A 232 3.01 6.70 7.50
C TYR A 232 3.09 7.60 8.74
N SER A 233 2.05 8.39 9.01
CA SER A 233 1.98 9.28 10.18
C SER A 233 1.65 8.53 11.47
N ALA A 234 0.96 7.39 11.38
CA ALA A 234 0.62 6.54 12.52
C ALA A 234 1.69 5.47 12.72
N GLY A 235 2.43 5.49 13.85
CA GLY A 235 3.38 4.41 14.19
C GLY A 235 4.81 4.58 13.67
N ILE A 236 5.25 5.83 13.43
CA ILE A 236 6.64 6.14 13.06
C ILE A 236 7.59 5.64 14.15
N VAL A 237 8.49 4.74 13.75
CA VAL A 237 9.66 4.39 14.55
C VAL A 237 10.70 5.48 14.29
N LYS A 238 11.30 6.06 15.35
CA LYS A 238 12.36 7.08 15.26
C LYS A 238 13.68 6.48 14.77
N VAL A 239 13.65 5.90 13.58
CA VAL A 239 14.76 5.24 12.89
C VAL A 239 14.71 5.72 11.45
N THR A 240 15.84 6.22 10.96
CA THR A 240 15.92 6.86 9.64
C THR A 240 16.57 5.97 8.59
N ASP A 241 17.37 4.99 8.97
CA ASP A 241 18.05 4.12 8.03
C ASP A 241 17.38 2.75 7.89
N MET A 242 17.51 2.17 6.70
CA MET A 242 16.88 0.90 6.35
C MET A 242 17.37 -0.27 7.21
N ALA A 243 18.67 -0.32 7.54
CA ALA A 243 19.26 -1.44 8.28
C ALA A 243 18.74 -1.48 9.71
N SER A 244 18.70 -0.32 10.38
CA SER A 244 18.09 -0.17 11.69
C SER A 244 16.58 -0.45 11.67
N CYS A 245 15.87 -0.10 10.59
CA CYS A 245 14.44 -0.41 10.45
C CYS A 245 14.19 -1.92 10.38
N LYS A 246 14.98 -2.65 9.58
CA LYS A 246 14.98 -4.12 9.54
C LYS A 246 15.27 -4.71 10.93
N GLN A 247 16.36 -4.27 11.55
CA GLN A 247 16.86 -4.86 12.79
C GLN A 247 15.92 -4.62 13.98
N SER A 248 15.29 -3.45 14.03
CA SER A 248 14.33 -3.13 15.09
C SER A 248 13.11 -4.06 15.02
N CYS A 249 12.63 -4.40 13.82
CA CYS A 249 11.51 -5.34 13.65
C CYS A 249 11.91 -6.79 13.96
N LEU A 250 13.12 -7.21 13.60
CA LEU A 250 13.64 -8.54 13.95
C LEU A 250 13.70 -8.74 15.47
N LYS A 251 14.13 -7.71 16.21
CA LYS A 251 14.20 -7.74 17.68
C LYS A 251 12.84 -7.66 18.36
N ASN A 252 11.84 -7.06 17.73
CA ASN A 252 10.51 -6.88 18.31
C ASN A 252 9.58 -8.07 17.97
N CYS A 253 9.02 -8.70 18.99
CA CYS A 253 8.14 -9.85 18.83
C CYS A 253 6.76 -9.51 18.26
N SER A 254 6.27 -8.29 18.50
CA SER A 254 5.00 -7.80 17.98
C SER A 254 5.13 -7.32 16.54
N CYS A 255 6.34 -6.97 16.09
CA CYS A 255 6.56 -6.57 14.71
C CYS A 255 6.50 -7.78 13.77
N LYS A 256 5.56 -7.74 12.84
CA LYS A 256 5.41 -8.74 11.76
C LYS A 256 5.77 -8.18 10.38
N VAL A 257 5.63 -6.87 10.19
CA VAL A 257 6.01 -6.17 8.96
C VAL A 257 6.69 -4.85 9.34
N ALA A 258 7.80 -4.54 8.71
CA ALA A 258 8.41 -3.22 8.74
C ALA A 258 8.37 -2.60 7.35
N LEU A 259 7.77 -1.42 7.25
CA LEU A 259 7.75 -0.62 6.03
C LEU A 259 8.83 0.43 6.12
N PHE A 260 9.57 0.62 5.04
CA PHE A 260 10.60 1.64 4.93
C PHE A 260 10.37 2.47 3.67
N ARG A 261 10.21 3.79 3.84
CA ARG A 261 10.01 4.74 2.75
C ARG A 261 11.18 5.71 2.71
N TYR A 262 11.72 5.96 1.52
CA TYR A 262 12.86 6.87 1.34
C TYR A 262 12.78 7.57 -0.01
N ASN A 263 13.41 8.74 -0.13
CA ASN A 263 13.43 9.49 -1.38
C ASN A 263 14.58 8.99 -2.28
N ASN A 264 15.81 9.43 -1.99
CA ASN A 264 17.00 9.06 -2.78
C ASN A 264 18.09 8.33 -1.98
N ASN A 265 18.02 8.33 -0.64
CA ASN A 265 19.08 7.76 0.21
C ASN A 265 18.48 6.85 1.29
N PHE A 266 18.93 5.60 1.33
CA PHE A 266 18.52 4.59 2.31
C PHE A 266 18.90 4.92 3.76
N SER A 267 19.78 5.91 3.98
CA SER A 267 20.20 6.38 5.30
C SER A 267 19.21 7.37 5.92
N TYR A 268 18.33 7.96 5.10
CA TYR A 268 17.38 9.00 5.50
C TYR A 268 16.00 8.71 4.89
N GLY A 269 15.22 7.94 5.64
CA GLY A 269 13.85 7.57 5.34
C GLY A 269 13.00 7.48 6.59
N GLU A 270 11.84 6.88 6.44
CA GLU A 270 10.83 6.69 7.48
C GLU A 270 10.57 5.20 7.66
N CYS A 271 10.62 4.75 8.91
CA CYS A 271 10.33 3.37 9.29
C CYS A 271 8.97 3.29 10.00
N LEU A 272 8.13 2.36 9.56
CA LEU A 272 6.77 2.17 10.06
C LEU A 272 6.52 0.69 10.42
N TRP A 273 5.93 0.46 11.60
CA TRP A 273 5.41 -0.84 12.01
C TRP A 273 3.89 -0.79 12.13
N PRO A 274 3.15 -1.22 11.09
CA PRO A 274 1.70 -1.24 11.17
C PRO A 274 1.24 -2.29 12.19
N SER A 275 0.30 -1.91 13.04
CA SER A 275 -0.34 -2.79 14.00
C SER A 275 -1.79 -2.33 14.21
N PRO A 276 -2.80 -3.07 13.69
CA PRO A 276 -2.67 -4.32 12.93
C PRO A 276 -2.04 -4.13 11.53
N VAL A 277 -1.52 -5.21 10.94
CA VAL A 277 -1.07 -5.20 9.54
C VAL A 277 -2.26 -5.47 8.63
N LEU A 278 -2.79 -4.39 8.05
CA LEU A 278 -3.90 -4.46 7.08
C LEU A 278 -3.38 -4.68 5.65
N SER A 279 -4.14 -4.24 4.64
CA SER A 279 -3.75 -4.40 3.23
C SER A 279 -2.47 -3.62 2.93
N LEU A 280 -1.53 -4.29 2.27
CA LEU A 280 -0.28 -3.72 1.77
C LEU A 280 -0.45 -3.35 0.30
N ILE A 281 0.00 -2.16 -0.08
CA ILE A 281 -0.21 -1.61 -1.42
C ILE A 281 0.99 -1.99 -2.29
N ASN A 282 0.82 -2.96 -3.18
CA ASN A 282 1.86 -3.42 -4.12
C ASN A 282 1.68 -2.76 -5.49
N GLU A 283 1.84 -1.44 -5.48
CA GLU A 283 1.80 -0.58 -6.65
C GLU A 283 2.79 0.56 -6.46
N ARG A 284 3.37 1.02 -7.57
CA ARG A 284 4.23 2.20 -7.57
C ARG A 284 3.36 3.45 -7.48
N THR A 285 2.87 3.75 -6.29
CA THR A 285 1.92 4.84 -6.04
C THR A 285 2.61 6.20 -5.92
N ASP A 286 3.84 6.25 -5.43
CA ASP A 286 4.52 7.50 -5.11
C ASP A 286 5.61 7.85 -6.12
N ARG A 287 5.51 9.05 -6.72
CA ARG A 287 6.55 9.59 -7.62
C ARG A 287 7.78 10.08 -6.87
N TYR A 288 7.65 10.37 -5.57
CA TYR A 288 8.67 11.01 -4.77
C TYR A 288 9.43 10.05 -3.86
N TYR A 289 8.83 8.91 -3.53
CA TYR A 289 9.42 7.96 -2.60
C TYR A 289 9.44 6.55 -3.19
N SER A 290 10.54 5.86 -2.92
CA SER A 290 10.63 4.41 -3.06
C SER A 290 10.34 3.77 -1.70
N SER A 291 9.72 2.59 -1.72
CA SER A 291 9.32 1.91 -0.50
C SER A 291 9.66 0.42 -0.52
N PHE A 292 9.90 -0.12 0.66
CA PHE A 292 10.10 -1.54 0.91
C PHE A 292 9.16 -2.00 2.02
N ALA A 293 8.63 -3.22 1.87
CA ALA A 293 8.06 -3.96 2.97
C ALA A 293 8.97 -5.14 3.33
N PHE A 294 9.34 -5.23 4.60
CA PHE A 294 10.11 -6.32 5.18
C PHE A 294 9.18 -7.17 6.02
N ILE A 295 8.81 -8.34 5.50
CA ILE A 295 7.84 -9.24 6.13
C ILE A 295 8.60 -10.29 6.93
N LYS A 296 8.34 -10.34 8.24
CA LYS A 296 8.99 -11.26 9.17
C LYS A 296 8.39 -12.65 9.03
N ILE A 297 9.25 -13.61 8.74
CA ILE A 297 8.91 -15.04 8.64
C ILE A 297 9.82 -15.86 9.55
N LEU A 298 9.39 -17.07 9.87
CA LEU A 298 10.23 -18.05 10.54
C LEU A 298 11.19 -18.71 9.55
N ASN A 299 12.43 -18.88 9.97
CA ASN A 299 13.42 -19.69 9.28
C ASN A 299 13.01 -21.15 9.41
N ASP A 300 12.83 -21.82 8.28
CA ASP A 300 12.62 -23.26 8.28
C ASP A 300 13.93 -23.93 8.74
N VAL A 301 13.91 -24.57 9.91
CA VAL A 301 15.06 -25.29 10.49
C VAL A 301 15.38 -26.57 9.66
N GLY A 302 14.64 -26.83 8.59
CA GLY A 302 14.73 -28.03 7.76
C GLY A 302 15.31 -27.86 6.34
N SER A 303 16.30 -27.02 6.10
CA SER A 303 17.15 -27.16 4.89
C SER A 303 18.49 -26.48 5.11
N GLY A 304 19.55 -27.27 5.29
CA GLY A 304 20.92 -26.81 5.39
C GLY A 304 21.43 -26.14 4.11
N ARG A 305 20.95 -24.93 3.84
CA ARG A 305 21.66 -23.95 3.01
C ARG A 305 22.20 -22.90 3.95
N ASP A 306 23.47 -23.07 4.28
CA ASP A 306 24.27 -22.06 4.92
C ASP A 306 24.18 -20.75 4.11
N ARG A 307 23.41 -19.79 4.64
CA ARG A 307 23.21 -18.45 4.08
C ARG A 307 23.91 -17.41 4.95
N SER A 308 25.04 -17.77 5.56
CA SER A 308 26.00 -16.79 6.07
C SER A 308 26.72 -16.11 4.90
N GLN A 309 26.01 -15.27 4.16
CA GLN A 309 26.64 -14.22 3.35
C GLN A 309 25.92 -12.89 3.65
N PRO A 310 26.65 -11.78 3.85
CA PRO A 310 26.06 -10.47 4.06
C PRO A 310 25.17 -10.07 2.87
N GLU A 311 23.92 -9.68 3.14
CA GLU A 311 22.94 -9.25 2.12
C GLU A 311 23.35 -7.97 1.34
N GLU A 312 24.45 -7.32 1.71
CA GLU A 312 25.04 -6.20 0.94
C GLU A 312 25.41 -6.61 -0.50
N CYS A 313 25.69 -7.89 -0.76
CA CYS A 313 26.00 -8.38 -2.10
C CYS A 313 24.79 -8.57 -3.03
N MET A 314 23.54 -8.56 -2.52
CA MET A 314 22.35 -8.86 -3.35
C MET A 314 21.82 -7.63 -4.13
N HIS A 315 22.15 -6.41 -3.70
CA HIS A 315 21.63 -5.17 -4.33
C HIS A 315 22.66 -4.45 -5.23
N LEU A 316 23.93 -4.83 -5.17
CA LEU A 316 24.97 -4.22 -6.00
C LEU A 316 24.80 -4.55 -7.48
N LEU A 317 24.43 -5.79 -7.82
CA LEU A 317 24.34 -6.21 -9.23
C LEU A 317 23.28 -5.42 -10.03
N PRO A 318 22.05 -5.17 -9.52
CA PRO A 318 21.08 -4.27 -10.13
C PRO A 318 21.59 -2.85 -10.38
N ILE A 319 22.18 -2.23 -9.35
CA ILE A 319 22.70 -0.87 -9.44
C ILE A 319 23.87 -0.81 -10.43
N PHE A 320 24.75 -1.81 -10.38
CA PHE A 320 25.92 -1.96 -11.25
C PHE A 320 25.54 -2.00 -12.73
N MET A 321 24.58 -2.85 -13.10
CA MET A 321 24.12 -2.96 -14.49
C MET A 321 23.35 -1.71 -14.94
N GLN A 322 22.59 -1.07 -14.05
CA GLN A 322 21.89 0.19 -14.37
C GLN A 322 22.88 1.33 -14.63
N LYS A 323 23.90 1.48 -13.79
CA LYS A 323 24.96 2.49 -13.95
C LYS A 323 25.81 2.24 -15.19
N ALA A 324 26.07 0.98 -15.52
CA ALA A 324 26.72 0.60 -16.78
C ALA A 324 25.92 1.05 -18.00
N LYS A 325 24.61 0.78 -18.02
CA LYS A 325 23.71 1.18 -19.11
C LYS A 325 23.64 2.71 -19.31
N GLN A 326 23.84 3.48 -18.25
CA GLN A 326 23.84 4.94 -18.27
C GLN A 326 25.21 5.56 -18.56
N ASP A 327 26.25 4.74 -18.79
CA ASP A 327 27.66 5.15 -18.88
C ASP A 327 28.15 5.94 -17.65
N GLN A 328 27.63 5.59 -16.48
CA GLN A 328 27.90 6.21 -15.19
C GLN A 328 28.67 5.29 -14.24
N LEU A 329 29.47 4.36 -14.77
CA LEU A 329 30.27 3.43 -13.95
C LEU A 329 31.25 4.14 -13.01
N ILE A 330 31.72 5.32 -13.41
CA ILE A 330 32.62 6.15 -12.61
C ILE A 330 32.02 6.53 -11.25
N ASP A 331 30.69 6.64 -11.15
CA ASP A 331 29.98 6.97 -9.90
C ASP A 331 30.06 5.86 -8.86
N MET A 332 30.42 4.64 -9.27
CA MET A 332 30.57 3.49 -8.38
C MET A 332 32.00 3.30 -7.87
N VAL A 333 32.95 4.12 -8.33
CA VAL A 333 34.31 4.10 -7.80
C VAL A 333 34.29 4.76 -6.42
N ASP A 334 34.71 4.01 -5.39
CA ASP A 334 34.69 4.45 -4.00
C ASP A 334 35.47 5.76 -3.82
N ARG A 335 34.78 6.80 -3.36
CA ARG A 335 35.34 8.15 -3.15
C ARG A 335 36.28 8.24 -1.96
N SER A 336 36.22 7.27 -1.05
CA SER A 336 37.02 7.23 0.17
C SER A 336 38.36 6.48 0.01
N ASN A 337 38.58 5.82 -1.13
CA ASN A 337 39.78 5.04 -1.42
C ASN A 337 40.71 5.80 -2.39
N GLU A 338 41.87 6.26 -1.90
CA GLU A 338 42.81 7.08 -2.67
C GLU A 338 43.37 6.36 -3.91
N ASP A 339 43.69 5.06 -3.81
CA ASP A 339 44.24 4.27 -4.92
C ASP A 339 43.22 4.07 -6.04
N MET A 340 41.97 3.74 -5.70
CA MET A 340 40.89 3.62 -6.68
C MET A 340 40.57 4.97 -7.33
N GLN A 341 40.75 6.08 -6.58
CA GLN A 341 40.57 7.42 -7.12
C GLN A 341 41.73 7.84 -8.05
N LEU A 342 42.95 7.35 -7.83
CA LEU A 342 44.08 7.55 -8.74
C LEU A 342 43.91 6.77 -10.06
N HIS A 343 43.43 5.53 -9.99
CA HIS A 343 43.31 4.60 -11.13
C HIS A 343 41.88 4.43 -11.65
N LYS A 344 41.06 5.49 -11.57
CA LYS A 344 39.62 5.46 -11.92
C LYS A 344 39.30 4.85 -13.28
N SER A 345 40.10 5.16 -14.30
CA SER A 345 39.89 4.66 -15.66
C SER A 345 40.06 3.14 -15.73
N GLU A 346 41.12 2.62 -15.10
CA GLU A 346 41.43 1.18 -15.05
C GLU A 346 40.37 0.42 -14.24
N VAL A 347 39.86 1.03 -13.16
CA VAL A 347 38.76 0.47 -12.36
C VAL A 347 37.48 0.35 -13.19
N VAL A 348 37.12 1.39 -13.95
CA VAL A 348 35.94 1.38 -14.84
C VAL A 348 36.11 0.34 -15.96
N GLU A 349 37.31 0.19 -16.50
CA GLU A 349 37.61 -0.82 -17.51
C GLU A 349 37.46 -2.25 -16.96
N MET A 350 37.97 -2.49 -15.75
CA MET A 350 37.80 -3.77 -15.05
C MET A 350 36.32 -4.08 -14.76
N MET A 351 35.51 -3.05 -14.44
CA MET A 351 34.06 -3.19 -14.32
C MET A 351 33.41 -3.60 -15.65
N LYS A 352 33.83 -3.04 -16.79
CA LYS A 352 33.32 -3.44 -18.12
C LYS A 352 33.70 -4.88 -18.47
N VAL A 353 34.91 -5.32 -18.14
CA VAL A 353 35.34 -6.74 -18.28
C VAL A 353 34.44 -7.67 -17.45
N ALA A 354 34.10 -7.27 -16.23
CA ALA A 354 33.19 -8.04 -15.38
C ALA A 354 31.79 -8.19 -16.01
N ILE A 355 31.24 -7.13 -16.62
CA ILE A 355 29.94 -7.18 -17.31
C ILE A 355 29.99 -8.13 -18.53
N TRP A 356 31.10 -8.12 -19.28
CA TRP A 356 31.30 -9.01 -20.42
C TRP A 356 31.38 -10.48 -20.00
N CYS A 357 31.99 -10.76 -18.84
CA CYS A 357 32.03 -12.11 -18.26
C CYS A 357 30.67 -12.58 -17.72
N LEU A 358 29.80 -11.65 -17.34
CA LEU A 358 28.50 -11.92 -16.71
C LEU A 358 27.33 -11.98 -17.70
N GLN A 359 27.58 -11.92 -19.02
CA GLN A 359 26.53 -11.96 -20.04
C GLN A 359 25.56 -13.13 -19.82
N SER A 360 24.26 -12.83 -19.90
CA SER A 360 23.17 -13.81 -19.72
C SER A 360 23.29 -14.96 -20.72
N ASN A 361 23.61 -14.63 -21.97
CA ASN A 361 23.93 -15.58 -23.03
C ASN A 361 25.39 -16.05 -22.92
N TYR A 362 25.60 -17.36 -22.72
CA TYR A 362 26.92 -17.95 -22.54
C TYR A 362 27.82 -17.84 -23.79
N THR A 363 27.25 -17.74 -25.00
CA THR A 363 28.03 -17.62 -26.23
C THR A 363 28.65 -16.23 -26.42
N ARG A 364 28.13 -15.22 -25.71
CA ARG A 364 28.65 -13.84 -25.72
C ARG A 364 29.73 -13.60 -24.66
N ARG A 365 29.99 -14.58 -23.78
CA ARG A 365 31.03 -14.46 -22.75
C ARG A 365 32.41 -14.62 -23.39
N PRO A 366 33.41 -13.82 -23.00
CA PRO A 366 34.78 -13.95 -23.52
C PRO A 366 35.44 -15.24 -23.01
N SER A 367 36.39 -15.76 -23.80
CA SER A 367 37.32 -16.77 -23.31
C SER A 367 38.33 -16.15 -22.34
N MET A 368 38.91 -16.95 -21.44
CA MET A 368 39.97 -16.48 -20.55
C MET A 368 41.16 -15.88 -21.31
N SER A 369 41.50 -16.41 -22.48
CA SER A 369 42.54 -15.83 -23.35
C SER A 369 42.21 -14.43 -23.87
N LYS A 370 40.92 -14.11 -24.06
CA LYS A 370 40.46 -12.77 -24.42
C LYS A 370 40.51 -11.84 -23.22
N VAL A 371 40.04 -12.28 -22.05
CA VAL A 371 40.10 -11.50 -20.81
C VAL A 371 41.53 -11.09 -20.48
N VAL A 372 42.49 -12.02 -20.53
CA VAL A 372 43.92 -11.74 -20.28
C VAL A 372 44.46 -10.68 -21.25
N LYS A 373 44.13 -10.76 -22.55
CA LYS A 373 44.55 -9.75 -23.53
C LYS A 373 43.99 -8.36 -23.23
N VAL A 374 42.77 -8.26 -22.68
CA VAL A 374 42.23 -6.96 -22.23
C VAL A 374 43.00 -6.44 -21.03
N LEU A 375 43.26 -7.30 -20.04
CA LEU A 375 44.00 -6.90 -18.83
C LEU A 375 45.46 -6.52 -19.11
N GLU A 376 46.06 -7.05 -20.16
CA GLU A 376 47.40 -6.67 -20.64
C GLU A 376 47.40 -5.41 -21.53
N GLY A 377 46.23 -4.80 -21.78
CA GLY A 377 46.08 -3.61 -22.65
C GLY A 377 46.23 -3.89 -24.15
N ASN A 378 46.15 -5.16 -24.55
CA ASN A 378 46.36 -5.61 -25.94
C ASN A 378 45.05 -5.72 -26.73
N MET A 379 43.90 -5.45 -26.11
CA MET A 379 42.57 -5.56 -26.72
C MET A 379 41.52 -4.80 -25.91
N ASP A 380 40.54 -4.17 -26.57
CA ASP A 380 39.43 -3.50 -25.88
C ASP A 380 38.26 -4.46 -25.57
N VAL A 381 37.43 -4.07 -24.60
CA VAL A 381 36.16 -4.76 -24.30
C VAL A 381 35.14 -4.54 -25.43
N GLU A 382 34.35 -5.57 -25.73
CA GLU A 382 33.28 -5.50 -26.75
C GLU A 382 32.27 -4.37 -26.43
N ALA A 383 31.93 -3.55 -27.42
CA ALA A 383 31.13 -2.34 -27.23
C ALA A 383 29.62 -2.61 -27.03
N ASP A 384 29.12 -3.72 -27.57
CA ASP A 384 27.71 -4.12 -27.44
C ASP A 384 27.55 -5.20 -26.35
N LEU A 385 27.42 -4.75 -25.10
CA LEU A 385 27.17 -5.62 -23.95
C LEU A 385 25.68 -5.61 -23.59
N ASP A 386 25.13 -6.78 -23.26
CA ASP A 386 23.79 -6.87 -22.68
C ASP A 386 23.85 -6.51 -21.19
N TYR A 387 23.11 -5.46 -20.81
CA TYR A 387 22.99 -4.97 -19.44
C TYR A 387 21.70 -5.44 -18.73
N SER A 388 20.93 -6.34 -19.36
CA SER A 388 19.69 -6.84 -18.77
C SER A 388 19.95 -7.90 -17.69
N ILE A 389 19.34 -7.72 -16.52
CA ILE A 389 19.40 -8.70 -15.43
C ILE A 389 18.19 -9.61 -15.54
N HIS A 390 18.44 -10.88 -15.82
CA HIS A 390 17.42 -11.91 -15.72
C HIS A 390 17.42 -12.48 -14.30
N ASN A 391 16.29 -12.37 -13.60
CA ASN A 391 16.07 -13.09 -12.34
C ASN A 391 16.34 -14.58 -12.55
N ALA A 392 16.77 -15.28 -11.49
CA ALA A 392 17.09 -16.71 -11.56
C ALA A 392 15.94 -17.56 -12.15
N THR A 393 14.68 -17.13 -11.97
CA THR A 393 13.47 -17.69 -12.58
C THR A 393 13.41 -17.49 -14.09
N THR A 394 13.83 -16.33 -14.60
CA THR A 394 13.92 -16.01 -16.03
C THR A 394 15.09 -16.75 -16.68
N THR A 395 16.24 -16.87 -15.99
CA THR A 395 17.39 -17.66 -16.48
C THR A 395 17.07 -19.15 -16.56
N ALA A 396 16.27 -19.68 -15.61
CA ALA A 396 15.78 -21.06 -15.66
C ALA A 396 14.78 -21.29 -16.81
N ALA A 397 13.93 -20.30 -17.11
CA ALA A 397 13.02 -20.35 -18.25
C ALA A 397 13.76 -20.29 -19.60
N ILE A 398 14.80 -19.46 -19.71
CA ILE A 398 15.65 -19.36 -20.90
C ILE A 398 16.49 -20.63 -21.11
N ARG A 399 17.03 -21.23 -20.03
CA ARG A 399 17.72 -22.53 -20.10
C ARG A 399 16.79 -23.65 -20.59
N LYS A 400 15.55 -23.71 -20.07
CA LYS A 400 14.53 -24.66 -20.54
C LYS A 400 14.20 -24.47 -22.03
N ALA A 401 14.13 -23.22 -22.49
CA ALA A 401 13.87 -22.91 -23.89
C ALA A 401 15.06 -23.27 -24.82
N ALA A 402 16.30 -23.12 -24.36
CA ALA A 402 17.50 -23.47 -25.11
C ALA A 402 17.73 -25.00 -25.19
N GLU A 403 17.43 -25.73 -24.12
CA GLU A 403 17.50 -27.20 -24.07
C GLU A 403 16.45 -27.87 -25.00
N GLN A 404 15.33 -27.20 -25.26
CA GLN A 404 14.31 -27.68 -26.20
C GLN A 404 14.64 -27.41 -27.68
N ALA A 405 15.65 -26.60 -27.97
CA ALA A 405 16.03 -26.23 -29.34
C ALA A 405 17.25 -26.98 -29.90
N THR A 406 17.92 -27.84 -29.12
CA THR A 406 19.11 -28.58 -29.58
C THR A 406 18.99 -30.09 -29.35
N THR A 407 18.34 -30.78 -30.28
CA THR A 407 18.50 -32.23 -30.45
C THR A 407 19.77 -32.52 -31.25
N ALA A 408 20.93 -32.53 -30.58
CA ALA A 408 22.12 -33.20 -31.09
C ALA A 408 22.88 -33.83 -29.91
N PRO A 409 23.25 -35.13 -29.96
CA PRO A 409 23.90 -35.79 -28.84
C PRO A 409 25.34 -35.28 -28.70
N LEU A 410 25.66 -34.75 -27.51
CA LEU A 410 27.03 -34.43 -27.10
C LEU A 410 27.81 -35.74 -26.92
N SER A 411 28.86 -35.93 -27.71
CA SER A 411 29.88 -36.96 -27.51
C SER A 411 30.73 -36.65 -26.26
N PRO A 412 31.12 -37.67 -25.47
CA PRO A 412 31.87 -37.45 -24.24
C PRO A 412 33.30 -36.98 -24.55
N PHE A 413 33.65 -35.80 -24.05
CA PHE A 413 35.03 -35.30 -24.07
C PHE A 413 35.88 -36.08 -23.05
N ILE A 414 36.95 -36.70 -23.56
CA ILE A 414 37.99 -37.36 -22.78
C ILE A 414 38.86 -36.26 -22.14
N LEU A 415 38.95 -36.26 -20.80
CA LEU A 415 39.88 -35.42 -20.05
C LEU A 415 41.31 -36.00 -20.16
N SER A 416 42.21 -35.29 -20.84
CA SER A 416 43.65 -35.53 -20.72
C SER A 416 44.19 -34.75 -19.52
N GLY A 417 44.69 -35.48 -18.51
CA GLY A 417 45.40 -34.92 -17.37
C GLY A 417 46.77 -34.32 -17.74
N PRO A 418 47.39 -33.58 -16.82
CA PRO A 418 48.59 -32.78 -17.10
C PRO A 418 49.83 -33.66 -17.30
N ARG A 419 50.70 -33.25 -18.23
CA ARG A 419 52.12 -33.62 -18.27
C ARG A 419 52.96 -32.44 -17.81
#